data_AF-A0A2N0HQR1-F1
#
_entry.id   AF-A0A2N0HQR1-F1
#
_cell.length_a   1.000
_cell.length_b   1.000
_cell.length_c   1.000
_cell.angle_alpha   90.00
_cell.angle_beta   90.00
_cell.angle_gamma   90.00
#
_symmetry.space_group_name_H-M   'P 1'
#
loop_
_entity.id
_entity.type
_entity.pdbx_description
1 polymer ?
#
loop_
_entity_poly.entity_id
_entity_poly.type
_entity_poly.pdbx_seq_one_letter_code
_entity_poly.pdbx_strand_id
1 'polypeptide(L)'
;MTRAILDEAQIHPAARPLIGSKHQDIVREVQAAIAAHQVVVVGMALNPFPRKARKILDVLGTPYQYLQYGSYLNQWHRRNALKMWTGWPTFPMVFINGVLIGGASELQKLVENGEFSAMLAKKVRQF
;
A
#
# COMPACT_ATOMS: atom_id res chain seq x y z
N MET A 1 3.00 -8.84 -15.01
CA MET A 1 3.07 -7.70 -15.96
C MET A 1 4.18 -6.77 -15.53
N THR A 2 5.09 -6.40 -16.43
CA THR A 2 6.20 -5.48 -16.13
C THR A 2 5.75 -4.07 -16.46
N ARG A 3 5.61 -3.20 -15.45
CA ARG A 3 5.36 -1.77 -15.67
C ARG A 3 6.57 -1.17 -16.37
N ALA A 4 6.36 -0.39 -17.43
CA ALA A 4 7.44 0.36 -18.07
C ALA A 4 8.03 1.39 -17.07
N ILE A 5 9.33 1.30 -16.83
CA ILE A 5 10.11 2.26 -16.04
C ILE A 5 11.28 2.75 -16.91
N LEU A 6 11.72 3.99 -16.70
CA LEU A 6 12.86 4.56 -17.43
C LEU A 6 14.13 3.78 -17.03
N ASP A 7 14.91 3.36 -18.03
CA ASP A 7 16.17 2.66 -17.79
C ASP A 7 17.15 3.59 -17.04
N GLU A 8 17.88 3.05 -16.06
CA GLU A 8 18.85 3.82 -15.29
C GLU A 8 19.97 4.42 -16.17
N ALA A 9 20.33 3.74 -17.27
CA ALA A 9 21.26 4.25 -18.27
C ALA A 9 20.75 5.53 -18.96
N GLN A 10 19.43 5.73 -18.99
CA GLN A 10 18.78 6.94 -19.52
C GLN A 10 18.55 8.02 -18.45
N ILE A 11 19.04 7.81 -17.22
CA ILE A 11 18.97 8.78 -16.12
C ILE A 11 20.37 9.38 -15.91
N HIS A 12 20.43 10.71 -15.99
CA HIS A 12 21.66 11.46 -15.70
C HIS A 12 22.20 11.12 -14.29
N PRO A 13 23.51 10.86 -14.09
CA PRO A 13 24.06 10.42 -12.80
C PRO A 13 23.68 11.31 -11.61
N ALA A 14 23.66 12.63 -11.80
CA ALA A 14 23.27 13.58 -10.74
C ALA A 14 21.79 13.48 -10.31
N ALA A 15 20.90 12.94 -11.16
CA ALA A 15 19.48 12.79 -10.85
C ALA A 15 19.17 11.47 -10.10
N ARG A 16 20.01 10.44 -10.26
CA ARG A 16 19.83 9.11 -9.64
C ARG A 16 19.65 9.15 -8.12
N PRO A 17 20.50 9.84 -7.32
CA PRO A 17 20.31 9.87 -5.86
C PRO A 17 19.03 10.60 -5.46
N LEU A 18 18.61 11.61 -6.23
CA LEU A 18 17.36 12.34 -5.97
C LEU A 18 16.13 11.45 -6.18
N ILE A 19 16.14 10.62 -7.23
CA ILE A 19 15.05 9.66 -7.50
C ILE A 19 14.98 8.60 -6.41
N GLY A 20 16.12 8.05 -5.98
CA GLY A 20 16.18 6.99 -4.98
C GLY A 20 15.85 7.42 -3.55
N SER A 21 16.13 8.68 -3.17
CA SER A 21 16.01 9.16 -1.79
C SER A 21 14.76 9.99 -1.50
N LYS A 22 14.09 10.54 -2.52
CA LYS A 22 12.98 11.48 -2.33
C LYS A 22 11.79 10.81 -1.66
N HIS A 23 11.48 11.26 -0.44
CA HIS A 23 10.42 10.73 0.43
C HIS A 23 10.55 9.23 0.73
N GLN A 24 11.78 8.72 0.80
CA GLN A 24 12.04 7.33 1.15
C GLN A 24 11.59 6.98 2.58
N ASP A 25 11.49 7.97 3.46
CA ASP A 25 11.04 7.83 4.84
C ASP A 25 9.64 7.21 4.93
N ILE A 26 8.67 7.70 4.14
CA ILE A 26 7.31 7.12 4.16
C ILE A 26 7.25 5.73 3.53
N VAL A 27 8.14 5.44 2.57
CA VAL A 27 8.23 4.10 1.97
C VAL A 27 8.75 3.11 3.01
N ARG A 28 9.81 3.48 3.75
CA ARG A 28 10.36 2.68 4.84
C ARG A 28 9.36 2.45 5.96
N GLU A 29 8.59 3.48 6.33
CA GLU A 29 7.52 3.35 7.33
C GLU A 29 6.47 2.32 6.90
N VAL A 30 6.01 2.40 5.65
CA VAL A 30 5.03 1.45 5.10
C VAL A 30 5.64 0.03 5.03
N GLN A 31 6.90 -0.12 4.61
CA GLN A 31 7.59 -1.41 4.61
C GLN A 31 7.67 -2.03 6.01
N ALA A 32 8.02 -1.22 7.02
CA ALA A 32 8.08 -1.66 8.41
C ALA A 32 6.69 -2.12 8.91
N ALA A 33 5.64 -1.35 8.61
CA ALA A 33 4.28 -1.73 8.98
C ALA A 33 3.83 -3.03 8.29
N ILE A 34 4.16 -3.22 7.02
CA ILE A 34 3.83 -4.43 6.26
C ILE A 34 4.55 -5.68 6.81
N ALA A 35 5.77 -5.51 7.34
CA ALA A 35 6.48 -6.59 8.02
C ALA A 35 5.86 -6.92 9.40
N ALA A 36 5.47 -5.88 10.16
CA ALA A 36 4.97 -6.02 11.52
C ALA A 36 3.51 -6.50 11.60
N HIS A 37 2.65 -6.11 10.65
CA HIS A 37 1.20 -6.34 10.72
C HIS A 37 0.70 -7.27 9.62
N GLN A 38 -0.30 -8.08 9.94
CA GLN A 38 -0.91 -9.01 8.98
C GLN A 38 -1.68 -8.26 7.89
N VAL A 39 -2.42 -7.21 8.27
CA VAL A 39 -3.17 -6.35 7.35
C VAL A 39 -2.72 -4.90 7.53
N VAL A 40 -2.36 -4.24 6.44
CA VAL A 40 -2.00 -2.82 6.42
C VAL A 40 -2.84 -2.10 5.37
N VAL A 41 -3.46 -1.00 5.78
CA VAL A 41 -4.18 -0.10 4.88
C VAL A 41 -3.42 1.22 4.83
N VAL A 42 -2.91 1.57 3.65
CA VAL A 42 -2.29 2.87 3.42
C VAL A 42 -3.29 3.76 2.71
N GLY A 43 -3.52 4.97 3.23
CA GLY A 43 -4.52 5.89 2.71
C GLY A 43 -4.14 7.36 2.88
N MET A 44 -5.14 8.21 2.67
CA MET A 44 -5.04 9.66 2.80
C MET A 44 -6.33 10.22 3.37
N ALA A 45 -6.24 11.37 4.02
CA ALA A 45 -7.42 12.06 4.53
C ALA A 45 -8.33 12.53 3.38
N LEU A 46 -9.61 12.70 3.68
CA LEU A 46 -10.69 13.11 2.76
C LEU A 46 -11.03 12.12 1.63
N ASN A 47 -10.22 11.09 1.39
CA ASN A 47 -10.56 10.05 0.45
C ASN A 47 -11.58 9.07 1.09
N PRO A 48 -12.75 8.82 0.48
CA PRO A 48 -13.75 7.89 1.03
C PRO A 48 -13.34 6.42 0.89
N PHE A 49 -12.47 6.05 -0.06
CA PHE A 49 -12.12 4.65 -0.30
C PHE A 49 -11.28 4.01 0.82
N PRO A 50 -10.30 4.68 1.45
CA PRO A 50 -9.65 4.17 2.66
C PRO A 50 -10.65 3.92 3.80
N ARG A 51 -11.67 4.78 3.95
CA ARG A 51 -12.75 4.54 4.93
C ARG A 51 -13.56 3.29 4.57
N LYS A 52 -13.88 3.09 3.28
CA LYS A 52 -14.56 1.88 2.80
C LYS A 52 -13.76 0.62 3.11
N ALA A 53 -12.47 0.59 2.80
CA ALA A 53 -11.60 -0.57 3.08
C ALA A 53 -11.55 -0.89 4.58
N ARG A 54 -11.38 0.13 5.42
CA ARG A 54 -11.39 -0.03 6.88
C ARG A 54 -12.72 -0.55 7.40
N LYS A 55 -13.85 -0.01 6.90
CA LYS A 55 -15.18 -0.49 7.28
C LYS A 55 -15.40 -1.97 6.94
N ILE A 56 -14.90 -2.44 5.79
CA ILE A 56 -14.94 -3.87 5.44
C ILE A 56 -14.20 -4.70 6.50
N LEU A 57 -12.98 -4.29 6.86
CA LEU A 57 -12.18 -4.98 7.87
C LEU A 57 -12.81 -4.92 9.27
N ASP A 58 -13.40 -3.78 9.66
CA ASP A 58 -14.11 -3.59 10.91
C ASP A 58 -15.31 -4.56 11.01
N VAL A 59 -16.10 -4.70 9.94
CA VAL A 59 -17.25 -5.64 9.87
C VAL A 59 -16.79 -7.09 9.98
N LEU A 60 -15.63 -7.43 9.41
CA LEU A 60 -15.02 -8.75 9.50
C LEU A 60 -14.29 -9.00 10.83
N GLY A 61 -14.22 -8.02 11.74
CA GLY A 61 -13.47 -8.10 12.98
C GLY A 61 -11.96 -8.33 12.77
N THR A 62 -11.41 -7.94 11.61
CA THR A 62 -10.00 -8.18 11.28
C THR A 62 -9.14 -7.00 11.73
N PRO A 63 -8.14 -7.20 12.63
CA PRO A 63 -7.21 -6.15 13.01
C PRO A 63 -6.38 -5.66 11.81
N TYR A 64 -6.17 -4.35 11.71
CA TYR A 64 -5.33 -3.75 10.68
C TYR A 64 -4.56 -2.54 11.21
N GLN A 65 -3.40 -2.28 10.60
CA GLN A 65 -2.68 -1.03 10.77
C GLN A 65 -3.10 -0.03 9.69
N TYR A 66 -3.52 1.17 10.07
CA TYR A 66 -3.85 2.24 9.13
C TYR A 66 -2.78 3.33 9.13
N LEU A 67 -2.17 3.58 7.98
CA LEU A 67 -1.22 4.67 7.76
C LEU A 67 -1.85 5.73 6.86
N GLN A 68 -1.85 6.98 7.32
CA GLN A 68 -2.48 8.09 6.62
C GLN A 68 -1.46 9.16 6.22
N TYR A 69 -1.40 9.47 4.92
CA TYR A 69 -0.49 10.48 4.39
C TYR A 69 -1.25 11.63 3.71
N GLY A 70 -1.16 12.83 4.28
CA GLY A 70 -1.73 14.04 3.69
C GLY A 70 -3.23 14.00 3.40
N SER A 71 -3.67 14.86 2.49
CA SER A 71 -5.06 14.98 2.02
C SER A 71 -5.09 15.41 0.55
N TYR A 72 -6.25 15.74 -0.02
CA TYR A 72 -6.29 16.40 -1.33
C TYR A 72 -5.67 17.80 -1.30
N LEU A 73 -5.62 18.43 -0.12
CA LEU A 73 -5.16 19.80 0.07
C LEU A 73 -3.69 19.89 0.48
N ASN A 74 -3.07 18.79 0.92
CA ASN A 74 -1.69 18.83 1.42
C ASN A 74 -0.91 17.51 1.23
N GLN A 75 0.42 17.63 1.14
CA GLN A 75 1.41 16.54 1.07
C GLN A 75 1.22 15.55 -0.09
N TRP A 76 0.57 15.97 -1.17
CA TRP A 76 0.33 15.12 -2.34
C TRP A 76 1.63 14.62 -3.00
N HIS A 77 2.67 15.47 -3.00
CA HIS A 77 3.99 15.15 -3.57
C HIS A 77 4.71 14.03 -2.81
N ARG A 78 4.56 13.99 -1.47
CA ARG A 78 5.17 12.94 -0.63
C ARG A 78 4.64 11.56 -1.02
N ARG A 79 3.31 11.45 -1.16
CA ARG A 79 2.63 10.20 -1.52
C ARG A 79 3.04 9.61 -2.86
N ASN A 80 3.60 10.41 -3.77
CA ASN A 80 4.00 9.91 -5.07
C ASN A 80 5.05 8.80 -4.96
N ALA A 81 5.92 8.87 -3.95
CA ALA A 81 6.90 7.82 -3.67
C ALA A 81 6.24 6.45 -3.44
N LEU A 82 5.10 6.39 -2.72
CA LEU A 82 4.35 5.15 -2.50
C LEU A 82 3.79 4.58 -3.82
N LYS A 83 3.27 5.43 -4.71
CA LYS A 83 2.74 5.00 -6.01
C LYS A 83 3.82 4.54 -6.98
N MET A 84 4.98 5.18 -6.92
CA MET A 84 6.15 4.78 -7.70
C MET A 84 6.70 3.44 -7.22
N TRP A 85 6.84 3.27 -5.90
CA TRP A 85 7.33 2.04 -5.29
C TRP A 85 6.42 0.84 -5.52
N THR A 86 5.12 0.98 -5.24
CA THR A 86 4.17 -0.14 -5.32
C THR A 86 3.75 -0.49 -6.74
N GLY A 87 3.90 0.44 -7.68
CA GLY A 87 3.26 0.31 -8.99
C GLY A 87 1.78 0.72 -9.00
N TRP A 88 1.13 0.89 -7.84
CA TRP A 88 -0.31 1.05 -7.73
C TRP A 88 -0.76 2.52 -7.81
N PRO A 89 -1.76 2.84 -8.66
CA PRO A 89 -2.05 4.23 -9.02
C PRO A 89 -2.89 5.01 -7.99
N THR A 90 -3.59 4.33 -7.08
CA THR A 90 -4.65 4.96 -6.25
C THR A 90 -4.51 4.65 -4.75
N PHE A 91 -5.33 5.32 -3.92
CA PHE A 91 -5.50 4.99 -2.50
C PHE A 91 -6.93 4.50 -2.25
N PRO A 92 -7.12 3.54 -1.34
CA PRO A 92 -6.11 2.93 -0.48
C PRO A 92 -5.20 1.94 -1.21
N MET A 93 -4.03 1.66 -0.64
CA MET A 93 -3.23 0.47 -0.93
C MET A 93 -3.42 -0.48 0.24
N VAL A 94 -3.92 -1.68 -0.02
CA VAL A 94 -4.20 -2.68 1.00
C VAL A 94 -3.20 -3.83 0.86
N PHE A 95 -2.53 -4.16 1.95
CA PHE A 95 -1.59 -5.26 2.04
C PHE A 95 -2.11 -6.33 2.98
N ILE A 96 -1.94 -7.60 2.58
CA ILE A 96 -2.22 -8.77 3.41
C ILE A 96 -0.98 -9.65 3.38
N ASN A 97 -0.39 -9.92 4.55
CA ASN A 97 0.81 -10.74 4.70
C ASN A 97 1.96 -10.34 3.76
N GLY A 98 2.27 -9.05 3.67
CA GLY A 98 3.31 -8.58 2.76
C GLY A 98 2.86 -8.29 1.34
N VAL A 99 1.70 -8.80 0.91
CA VAL A 99 1.25 -8.78 -0.48
C VAL A 99 0.28 -7.64 -0.72
N LEU A 100 0.58 -6.79 -1.70
CA LEU A 100 -0.34 -5.76 -2.18
C LEU A 100 -1.49 -6.41 -2.94
N ILE A 101 -2.72 -6.26 -2.45
CA ILE A 101 -3.92 -6.81 -3.08
C ILE A 101 -4.66 -5.80 -3.97
N GLY A 102 -4.30 -4.51 -3.87
CA GLY A 102 -4.97 -3.42 -4.57
C GLY A 102 -5.64 -2.43 -3.61
N GLY A 103 -6.84 -1.95 -3.96
CA GLY A 103 -7.58 -0.97 -3.19
C GLY A 103 -8.82 -1.54 -2.49
N ALA A 104 -9.77 -0.66 -2.17
CA ALA A 104 -10.99 -1.05 -1.46
C ALA A 104 -11.89 -1.98 -2.29
N SER A 105 -11.89 -1.83 -3.62
CA SER A 105 -12.70 -2.68 -4.51
C SER A 105 -12.12 -4.08 -4.63
N GLU A 106 -10.80 -4.19 -4.72
CA GLU A 106 -10.10 -5.48 -4.77
C GLU A 106 -10.23 -6.21 -3.44
N LEU A 107 -10.10 -5.49 -2.31
CA LEU A 107 -10.39 -6.06 -0.99
C LEU A 107 -11.82 -6.62 -0.92
N GLN A 108 -12.82 -5.86 -1.36
CA GLN A 108 -14.22 -6.31 -1.36
C GLN A 108 -14.39 -7.61 -2.17
N LYS A 109 -13.80 -7.69 -3.37
CA LYS A 109 -13.87 -8.89 -4.21
C LYS A 109 -13.21 -10.11 -3.55
N LEU A 110 -12.07 -9.92 -2.88
CA LEU A 110 -11.38 -10.98 -2.16
C LEU A 110 -12.17 -11.48 -0.94
N VAL A 111 -12.96 -10.60 -0.32
CA VAL A 111 -13.87 -10.99 0.76
C VAL A 111 -15.04 -11.79 0.19
N GLU A 112 -15.64 -11.32 -0.90
CA GLU A 112 -16.78 -11.97 -1.56
C GLU A 112 -16.46 -13.37 -2.10
N ASN A 113 -15.25 -13.57 -2.64
CA ASN A 113 -14.81 -14.86 -3.18
C ASN A 113 -14.15 -15.78 -2.13
N GLY A 114 -14.05 -15.36 -0.86
CA GLY A 114 -13.44 -16.11 0.24
C GLY A 114 -11.91 -16.18 0.24
N GLU A 115 -11.23 -15.59 -0.76
CA GLU A 115 -9.77 -15.60 -0.88
C GLU A 115 -9.11 -14.78 0.23
N PHE A 116 -9.76 -13.73 0.73
CA PHE A 116 -9.29 -12.93 1.86
C PHE A 116 -8.97 -13.80 3.09
N SER A 117 -9.90 -14.67 3.49
CA SER A 117 -9.71 -15.57 4.63
C SER A 117 -8.58 -16.58 4.39
N ALA A 118 -8.46 -17.09 3.16
CA ALA A 118 -7.37 -17.98 2.78
C ALA A 118 -6.00 -17.26 2.83
N MET A 119 -5.94 -15.98 2.43
CA MET A 119 -4.73 -15.18 2.53
C MET A 119 -4.31 -14.97 3.99
N LEU A 120 -5.25 -14.69 4.90
CA LEU A 120 -4.94 -14.52 6.33
C LEU A 120 -4.32 -15.78 6.94
N ALA A 121 -4.85 -16.97 6.62
CA ALA A 121 -4.37 -18.24 7.16
C ALA A 121 -2.92 -18.60 6.77
N LYS A 122 -2.38 -18.05 5.67
CA LYS A 122 -1.04 -18.41 5.16
C LYS A 122 0.13 -18.05 6.10
N LYS A 123 -0.04 -17.11 7.04
CA LYS A 123 1.07 -16.71 7.96
C LYS A 123 1.38 -17.78 9.03
N VAL A 124 0.56 -18.83 9.18
CA VAL A 124 0.70 -19.86 10.23
C VAL A 124 1.80 -20.91 9.95
N ARG A 125 2.59 -20.77 8.87
CA ARG A 125 3.76 -21.63 8.62
C ARG A 125 5.08 -20.87 8.78
N GLN A 126 5.51 -20.72 10.02
CA GLN A 126 6.93 -20.69 10.35
C GLN A 126 7.16 -21.79 11.39
N PHE A 127 8.00 -22.76 11.01
CA PHE A 127 8.47 -23.84 11.89
C PHE A 127 9.39 -23.27 12.97
#